data_AF-A0A7X8FSX0-F1
#
_entry.id   AF-A0A7X8FSX0-F1
#
_cell.length_a   1.000
_cell.length_b   1.000
_cell.length_c   1.000
_cell.angle_alpha   90.00
_cell.angle_beta   90.00
_cell.angle_gamma   90.00
#
_symmetry.space_group_name_H-M   'P 1'
#
loop_
_entity.id
_entity.type
_entity.pdbx_description
1 polymer ?
#
loop_
_entity_poly.entity_id
_entity_poly.type
_entity_poly.pdbx_seq_one_letter_code
_entity_poly.pdbx_strand_id
1 'polypeptide(L)' 'MIAVRVPEEIEMRLDRLAKLTGRTKTYYVREAIEDHLDDLEEAYLAEKVLEKVRSGGRS' A
#
# COMPACT_ATOMS: atom_id res chain seq x y z
N MET A 1 -13.34 9.22 0.48
CA MET A 1 -12.37 9.26 1.59
C MET A 1 -12.33 7.85 2.18
N ILE A 2 -11.17 7.20 2.20
CA ILE A 2 -11.01 5.83 2.73
C ILE A 2 -10.76 5.94 4.24
N ALA A 3 -11.54 5.21 5.04
CA ALA A 3 -11.31 5.11 6.48
C ALA A 3 -10.58 3.80 6.76
N VAL A 4 -9.33 3.88 7.22
CA VAL A 4 -8.50 2.73 7.56
C VAL A 4 -8.30 2.68 9.08
N ARG A 5 -8.50 1.51 9.68
CA ARG A 5 -8.13 1.30 11.08
C ARG A 5 -6.68 0.86 11.12
N VAL A 6 -5.86 1.59 11.85
CA VAL A 6 -4.46 1.23 12.11
C VAL A 6 -4.31 0.86 13.59
N PRO A 7 -3.34 -0.01 13.93
CA PRO A 7 -2.98 -0.25 15.32
C PRO A 7 -2.54 1.06 16.03
N GLU A 8 -2.79 1.16 17.33
CA GLU A 8 -2.45 2.35 18.13
C GLU A 8 -0.97 2.74 18.02
N GLU A 9 -0.07 1.75 17.98
CA GLU A 9 1.37 2.00 17.82
C GLU A 9 1.69 2.75 16.51
N ILE A 10 1.01 2.39 15.41
CA ILE A 10 1.20 3.04 14.11
C ILE A 10 0.64 4.47 14.16
N GLU A 11 -0.52 4.66 14.79
CA GLU A 11 -1.07 5.99 14.97
C GLU A 11 -0.14 6.92 15.77
N MET A 12 0.46 6.41 16.85
CA MET A 12 1.46 7.15 17.64
C MET A 12 2.71 7.50 16.83
N ARG A 13 3.19 6.57 15.97
CA ARG A 13 4.34 6.83 15.08
C ARG A 13 4.01 7.91 14.05
N LEU A 14 2.84 7.85 13.42
CA LEU A 14 2.37 8.86 12.47
C LEU A 14 2.21 10.23 13.14
N ASP A 15 1.69 10.27 14.37
CA ASP A 15 1.55 11.50 15.14
C ASP A 15 2.89 12.16 15.46
N ARG A 16 3.88 11.37 15.91
CA ARG A 16 5.24 11.86 16.16
C ARG A 16 5.87 12.39 14.88
N LEU A 17 5.77 11.65 13.77
CA LEU A 17 6.37 12.04 12.50
C LEU A 17 5.73 13.31 11.94
N ALA A 18 4.41 13.43 12.02
CA ALA A 18 3.67 14.63 11.66
C ALA A 18 4.15 15.86 12.44
N LYS A 19 4.27 15.74 13.77
CA LYS A 19 4.75 16.82 14.64
C LYS A 19 6.18 17.24 14.33
N LEU A 20 7.07 16.28 14.06
CA LEU A 20 8.50 16.56 13.80
C LEU A 20 8.73 17.29 12.47
N THR A 21 7.87 17.08 11.50
CA THR A 21 8.07 17.55 10.11
C THR A 21 7.12 18.67 9.70
N GLY A 22 6.12 18.97 10.53
CA GLY A 22 5.07 19.93 10.21
C GLY A 22 4.09 19.45 9.14
N ARG A 23 4.02 18.14 8.86
CA ARG A 23 3.10 17.54 7.89
C ARG A 23 1.92 16.86 8.60
N THR A 24 0.85 16.55 7.86
CA THR A 24 -0.33 15.86 8.41
C THR A 24 -0.11 14.34 8.47
N LYS A 25 -0.84 13.64 9.35
CA LYS A 25 -0.83 12.16 9.37
C LYS A 25 -1.27 11.58 8.02
N THR A 26 -2.26 12.20 7.38
CA THR A 26 -2.78 11.80 6.07
C THR A 26 -1.71 11.86 4.98
N TYR A 27 -0.79 12.83 5.03
CA TYR A 27 0.33 12.87 4.11
C TYR A 27 1.16 11.58 4.19
N TYR A 28 1.60 11.20 5.39
CA TYR A 28 2.40 9.98 5.58
C TYR A 28 1.67 8.69 5.26
N VAL A 29 0.38 8.62 5.58
CA VAL A 29 -0.44 7.46 5.19
C VAL A 29 -0.51 7.35 3.68
N ARG A 30 -0.69 8.46 2.97
CA ARG A 30 -0.73 8.46 1.51
C ARG A 30 0.61 8.04 0.91
N GLU A 31 1.71 8.66 1.34
CA GLU A 31 3.05 8.33 0.80
C GLU A 31 3.39 6.85 1.05
N ALA A 32 3.05 6.30 2.22
CA ALA A 32 3.29 4.89 2.51
C ALA A 32 2.42 3.94 1.68
N ILE A 33 1.24 4.37 1.24
CA ILE A 33 0.39 3.61 0.31
C ILE A 33 0.96 3.70 -1.10
N GLU A 34 1.33 4.91 -1.55
CA GLU A 34 1.89 5.14 -2.89
C GLU A 34 3.17 4.32 -3.08
N ASP A 35 4.10 4.35 -2.12
CA ASP A 35 5.37 3.60 -2.15
C ASP A 35 5.17 2.07 -2.22
N HIS A 36 4.10 1.55 -1.62
CA HIS A 36 3.79 0.12 -1.66
C HIS A 36 2.84 -0.30 -2.78
N LEU A 37 2.19 0.64 -3.46
CA LEU A 37 1.20 0.31 -4.48
C LEU A 37 1.89 -0.28 -5.71
N ASP A 38 3.03 0.28 -6.12
CA ASP A 38 3.82 -0.20 -7.26
C ASP A 38 4.21 -1.68 -7.08
N ASP A 39 4.76 -2.04 -5.91
CA ASP A 39 5.13 -3.43 -5.58
C ASP A 39 3.93 -4.39 -5.63
N LEU A 40 2.77 -3.94 -5.12
CA LEU A 40 1.54 -4.74 -5.11
C LEU A 40 0.99 -4.94 -6.54
N GLU A 41 1.06 -3.91 -7.38
CA GLU A 41 0.63 -3.98 -8.78
C GLU A 41 1.52 -4.93 -9.58
N GLU A 42 2.85 -4.88 -9.39
CA GLU A 42 3.79 -5.81 -10.02
C GLU A 42 3.54 -7.26 -9.60
N ALA A 43 3.39 -7.51 -8.29
CA ALA A 43 3.09 -8.84 -7.76
C ALA A 43 1.76 -9.40 -8.32
N TYR A 44 0.72 -8.56 -8.39
CA TYR A 44 -0.58 -8.94 -8.93
C TYR A 44 -0.51 -9.30 -10.41
N LEU A 45 0.24 -8.53 -11.21
CA LEU A 45 0.43 -8.80 -12.63
C LEU A 45 1.20 -10.10 -12.87
N ALA A 46 2.26 -10.36 -12.09
CA ALA A 46 3.01 -11.60 -12.17
C ALA A 46 2.14 -12.84 -11.85
N GLU A 47 1.31 -12.74 -10.81
CA GLU A 47 0.38 -13.82 -10.44
C GLU A 47 -0.70 -14.04 -11.50
N LYS A 48 -1.24 -12.96 -12.08
CA LYS A 48 -2.20 -13.03 -13.21
C LYS A 48 -1.62 -13.68 -14.46
N VAL A 49 -0.34 -13.44 -14.77
CA VAL A 49 0.35 -14.10 -15.89
C VAL A 49 0.46 -15.60 -15.64
N LEU A 50 0.84 -16.01 -14.43
CA LEU A 50 0.90 -17.43 -14.05
C LEU A 50 -0.47 -18.09 -14.08
N GLU A 51 -1.52 -17.41 -13.62
CA GLU A 51 -2.90 -17.89 -13.74
C GLU A 51 -3.31 -18.07 -15.20
N LYS A 52 -3.01 -17.13 -16.11
CA LYS A 52 -3.32 -17.27 -17.55
C LYS A 52 -2.55 -18.44 -18.19
N VAL A 53 -1.28 -18.62 -17.86
CA VAL A 53 -0.48 -19.76 -18.35
C VAL A 53 -1.03 -21.09 -17.82
N ARG A 54 -1.46 -21.14 -16.56
CA ARG A 54 -2.05 -22.33 -15.93
C ARG A 54 -3.49 -22.62 -16.39
N SER A 55 -4.28 -21.60 -16.73
CA SER A 55 -5.70 -21.72 -17.10
C SER A 55 -5.95 -21.88 -18.60
N GLY A 56 -4.95 -21.69 -19.48
CA GLY A 56 -5.25 -21.64 -20.91
C GLY A 56 -4.09 -21.66 -21.89
N GLY A 57 -2.99 -22.38 -21.61
CA GLY A 57 -2.04 -22.78 -22.64
C GLY A 57 -2.61 -23.82 -23.62
N ARG A 58 -3.71 -23.49 -24.33
CA ARG A 58 -4.19 -24.13 -25.55
C ARG A 58 -5.32 -23.30 -26.15
N SER A 59 -4.97 -22.41 -27.06
CA SER A 59 -5.72 -22.21 -28.30
C SER A 59 -4.79 -21.66 -29.37
#